data_AF-A0A5B8AZ85-F1
#
_entry.id   AF-A0A5B8AZ85-F1
#
_cell.length_a   1.000
_cell.length_b   1.000
_cell.length_c   1.000
_cell.angle_alpha   90.00
_cell.angle_beta   90.00
_cell.angle_gamma   90.00
#
_symmetry.space_group_name_H-M   'P 1'
#
loop_
_entity.id
_entity.type
_entity.pdbx_description
1 polymer ?
#
loop_
_entity_poly.entity_id
_entity_poly.type
_entity_poly.pdbx_seq_one_letter_code
_entity_poly.pdbx_strand_id
1 'polypeptide(L)'
;MPVLKTRPRPFPELSYANDGQPPLARWFIRSIEGLSGRDRFAALYDFWRRDVATTGHLIFGRMLELIDVTICNADNWPPAVLPDTPLVIVANHPFGIGDGIAILSLAERLGRPFRVMIHKDLLRVREMEPYALPVDFSETKEALKNNMAVRHEAVRLLKEGVTIVVFPAGGVATAPKGFGRARDLPWKMFPARLVQDAKASVIPVHFSGQNGRLFHIVSGPMKLAERQGRLARFIGRASLTLRISLLIREFARLSGSVIEMRVGAVLPWNELESLRDRKALLGRLHRAVFDLEPKRPGRRFGPLPLWRRSAFAQSAPSSGSMAEASEAITSTSVFLPASTAKSF
;
A
#
# COMPACT_ATOMS: atom_id res chain seq x y z
N MET A 1 -32.37 8.21 38.33
CA MET A 1 -31.19 8.13 37.45
C MET A 1 -31.40 9.06 36.27
N PRO A 2 -30.51 10.04 36.00
CA PRO A 2 -30.73 10.97 34.91
C PRO A 2 -30.45 10.27 33.59
N VAL A 3 -31.46 10.25 32.72
CA VAL A 3 -31.35 9.80 31.33
C VAL A 3 -30.42 10.78 30.61
N LEU A 4 -29.21 10.32 30.27
CA LEU A 4 -28.29 11.07 29.42
C LEU A 4 -28.97 11.31 28.07
N LYS A 5 -29.44 12.53 27.83
CA LYS A 5 -29.88 13.00 26.51
C LYS A 5 -28.70 12.87 25.55
N THR A 6 -28.75 11.88 24.66
CA THR A 6 -27.80 11.77 23.55
C THR A 6 -27.98 12.97 22.64
N ARG A 7 -26.96 13.84 22.54
CA ARG A 7 -26.92 14.92 21.54
C ARG A 7 -27.13 14.32 20.14
N PRO A 8 -27.90 14.98 19.25
CA PRO A 8 -28.03 14.56 17.86
C PRO A 8 -26.64 14.55 17.21
N ARG A 9 -26.31 13.43 16.54
CA ARG A 9 -24.95 13.17 16.04
C ARG A 9 -24.76 13.79 14.65
N PRO A 10 -23.68 14.56 14.43
CA PRO A 10 -23.25 14.89 13.07
C PRO A 10 -22.69 13.64 12.37
N PHE A 11 -23.15 13.37 11.14
CA PHE A 11 -22.61 12.39 10.18
C PHE A 11 -22.53 10.93 10.65
N PRO A 12 -23.65 10.20 10.73
CA PRO A 12 -23.66 8.76 10.97
C PRO A 12 -22.94 7.94 9.87
N GLU A 13 -22.78 8.48 8.66
CA GLU A 13 -22.19 7.82 7.49
C GLU A 13 -20.68 7.57 7.65
N LEU A 14 -20.00 8.41 8.44
CA LEU A 14 -18.58 8.26 8.79
C LEU A 14 -18.35 7.22 9.90
N SER A 15 -19.43 6.71 10.51
CA SER A 15 -19.32 5.60 11.44
C SER A 15 -19.38 4.28 10.68
N TYR A 16 -18.35 3.44 10.86
CA TYR A 16 -18.37 2.06 10.39
C TYR A 16 -19.16 1.13 11.33
N ALA A 17 -19.78 1.69 12.38
CA ALA A 17 -20.67 0.96 13.27
C ALA A 17 -22.04 0.73 12.59
N ASN A 18 -22.34 -0.52 12.23
CA ASN A 18 -23.65 -0.92 11.72
C ASN A 18 -24.56 -1.43 12.84
N ASP A 19 -25.87 -1.35 12.64
CA ASP A 19 -26.86 -1.88 13.59
C ASP A 19 -26.92 -3.40 13.68
N GLY A 20 -26.33 -4.11 12.71
CA GLY A 20 -26.12 -5.56 12.75
C GLY A 20 -24.91 -6.02 13.58
N GLN A 21 -24.18 -5.12 14.24
CA GLN A 21 -22.97 -5.44 15.01
C GLN A 21 -23.28 -5.67 16.51
N PRO A 22 -22.51 -6.56 17.20
CA PRO A 22 -22.63 -6.79 18.63
C PRO A 22 -22.49 -5.49 19.45
N PRO A 23 -23.23 -5.32 20.55
CA PRO A 23 -23.26 -4.07 21.35
C PRO A 23 -21.88 -3.63 21.83
N LEU A 24 -21.00 -4.58 22.17
CA LEU A 24 -19.65 -4.32 22.65
C LEU A 24 -18.69 -3.84 21.54
N ALA A 25 -18.82 -4.40 20.33
CA ALA A 25 -18.08 -3.92 19.16
C ALA A 25 -18.54 -2.50 18.79
N ARG A 26 -19.85 -2.25 18.80
CA ARG A 26 -20.43 -0.91 18.57
C ARG A 26 -19.94 0.11 19.61
N TRP A 27 -19.92 -0.28 20.88
CA TRP A 27 -19.40 0.55 21.96
C TRP A 27 -17.91 0.85 21.78
N PHE A 28 -17.09 -0.14 21.44
CA PHE A 28 -15.65 0.04 21.25
C PHE A 28 -15.30 0.85 19.99
N ILE A 29 -16.03 0.68 18.88
CA ILE A 29 -15.93 1.53 17.69
C ILE A 29 -16.26 2.97 18.06
N ARG A 30 -17.33 3.19 18.82
CA ARG A 30 -17.71 4.51 19.34
C ARG A 30 -16.67 5.08 20.30
N SER A 31 -15.99 4.24 21.10
CA SER A 31 -14.89 4.66 21.98
C SER A 31 -13.65 5.06 21.19
N ILE A 32 -13.27 4.31 20.14
CA ILE A 32 -12.16 4.68 19.24
C ILE A 32 -12.52 5.93 18.45
N GLU A 33 -13.75 6.06 17.97
CA GLU A 33 -14.25 7.27 17.31
C GLU A 33 -14.17 8.48 18.26
N GLY A 34 -14.59 8.35 19.52
CA GLY A 34 -14.47 9.40 20.53
C GLY A 34 -13.03 9.76 20.90
N LEU A 35 -12.12 8.78 20.96
CA LEU A 35 -10.71 8.95 21.32
C LEU A 35 -9.79 9.35 20.14
N SER A 36 -10.26 9.31 18.89
CA SER A 36 -9.46 9.57 17.68
C SER A 36 -9.60 10.98 17.12
N GLY A 37 -10.35 11.87 17.78
CA GLY A 37 -10.61 13.21 17.27
C GLY A 37 -11.64 13.21 16.13
N ARG A 38 -12.62 12.29 16.15
CA ARG A 38 -13.73 12.22 15.19
C ARG A 38 -14.37 13.58 14.95
N ASP A 39 -14.57 14.40 15.99
CA ASP A 39 -15.20 15.70 15.84
C ASP A 39 -14.36 16.64 14.97
N ARG A 40 -13.02 16.57 15.06
CA ARG A 40 -12.10 17.31 14.18
C ARG A 40 -12.20 16.81 12.74
N PHE A 41 -12.13 15.50 12.50
CA PHE A 41 -12.22 14.94 11.14
C PHE A 41 -13.61 15.10 10.52
N ALA A 42 -14.67 15.04 11.33
CA ALA A 42 -16.04 15.31 10.89
C ALA A 42 -16.21 16.79 10.50
N ALA A 43 -15.61 17.72 11.25
CA ALA A 43 -15.59 19.14 10.90
C ALA A 43 -14.79 19.39 9.62
N LEU A 44 -13.61 18.78 9.48
CA LEU A 44 -12.80 18.88 8.25
C LEU A 44 -13.52 18.28 7.04
N TYR A 45 -14.21 17.16 7.21
CA TYR A 45 -15.02 16.55 6.17
C TYR A 45 -16.22 17.43 5.79
N ASP A 46 -16.92 18.02 6.76
CA ASP A 46 -18.05 18.90 6.49
C ASP A 46 -17.61 20.17 5.73
N PHE A 47 -16.49 20.76 6.12
CA PHE A 47 -15.86 21.86 5.39
C PHE A 47 -15.46 21.42 3.97
N TRP A 48 -14.71 20.32 3.84
CA TRP A 48 -14.29 19.82 2.53
C TRP A 48 -15.50 19.53 1.62
N ARG A 49 -16.55 18.91 2.14
CA ARG A 49 -17.76 18.58 1.40
C ARG A 49 -18.49 19.82 0.88
N ARG A 50 -18.61 20.86 1.71
CA ARG A 50 -19.38 22.07 1.37
C ARG A 50 -18.58 23.01 0.48
N ASP A 51 -17.32 23.24 0.83
CA ASP A 51 -16.52 24.33 0.30
C ASP A 51 -15.49 23.88 -0.75
N VAL A 52 -15.08 22.61 -0.75
CA VAL A 52 -14.04 22.09 -1.65
C VAL A 52 -14.60 21.15 -2.71
N ALA A 53 -15.38 20.14 -2.33
CA ALA A 53 -15.89 19.12 -3.24
C ALA A 53 -16.81 19.73 -4.32
N THR A 54 -17.45 20.86 -4.02
CA THR A 54 -18.28 21.64 -4.95
C THR A 54 -17.48 22.33 -6.05
N THR A 55 -16.18 22.56 -5.85
CA THR A 55 -15.31 23.20 -6.85
C THR A 55 -14.92 22.27 -8.00
N GLY A 56 -14.97 20.95 -7.78
CA GLY A 56 -14.65 19.93 -8.79
C GLY A 56 -13.18 19.83 -9.21
N HIS A 57 -12.27 20.63 -8.65
CA HIS A 57 -10.86 20.70 -9.06
C HIS A 57 -9.91 20.52 -7.87
N LEU A 58 -8.96 19.58 -7.98
CA LEU A 58 -7.95 19.25 -6.95
C LEU A 58 -8.55 18.93 -5.56
N ILE A 59 -9.72 18.30 -5.53
CA ILE A 59 -10.45 18.03 -4.28
C ILE A 59 -9.66 17.08 -3.36
N PHE A 60 -8.94 16.11 -3.91
CA PHE A 60 -8.11 15.19 -3.11
C PHE A 60 -6.80 15.83 -2.67
N GLY A 61 -6.20 16.66 -3.53
CA GLY A 61 -5.08 17.53 -3.14
C GLY A 61 -5.41 18.42 -1.95
N ARG A 62 -6.55 19.12 -2.00
CA ARG A 62 -7.04 19.95 -0.88
C ARG A 62 -7.40 19.14 0.36
N MET A 63 -7.90 17.91 0.19
CA MET A 63 -8.15 17.03 1.34
C MET A 63 -6.86 16.73 2.11
N LEU A 64 -5.74 16.48 1.41
CA LEU A 64 -4.44 16.25 2.02
C LEU A 64 -3.91 17.48 2.78
N GLU A 65 -4.09 18.66 2.20
CA GLU A 65 -3.76 19.93 2.86
C GLU A 65 -4.55 20.10 4.16
N LEU A 66 -5.86 19.84 4.14
CA LEU A 66 -6.74 19.97 5.32
C LEU A 66 -6.37 19.01 6.46
N ILE A 67 -5.87 17.83 6.13
CA ILE A 67 -5.41 16.85 7.12
C ILE A 67 -3.91 16.97 7.44
N ASP A 68 -3.21 17.97 6.88
CA ASP A 68 -1.79 18.20 7.06
C ASP A 68 -0.93 16.98 6.67
N VAL A 69 -1.23 16.36 5.52
CA VAL A 69 -0.46 15.24 4.96
C VAL A 69 0.32 15.74 3.76
N THR A 70 1.64 15.65 3.85
CA THR A 70 2.52 15.94 2.71
C THR A 70 2.80 14.65 1.94
N ILE A 71 2.71 14.72 0.61
CA ILE A 71 3.17 13.64 -0.24
C ILE A 71 4.60 13.93 -0.68
N CYS A 72 5.52 13.03 -0.35
CA CYS A 72 6.87 13.06 -0.89
C CYS A 72 6.93 12.11 -2.10
N ASN A 73 7.09 12.68 -3.29
CA ASN A 73 7.38 11.94 -4.51
C ASN A 73 8.84 12.17 -4.89
N ALA A 74 9.58 11.10 -5.17
CA ALA A 74 10.97 11.22 -5.61
C ALA A 74 11.09 11.67 -7.08
N ASP A 75 10.00 11.58 -7.85
CA ASP A 75 10.01 11.74 -9.30
C ASP A 75 9.22 12.99 -9.75
N ASN A 76 9.52 13.52 -10.94
CA ASN A 76 8.75 14.60 -11.55
C ASN A 76 7.34 14.10 -11.90
N TRP A 77 6.32 14.63 -11.21
CA TRP A 77 4.90 14.34 -11.48
C TRP A 77 4.09 15.63 -11.65
N PRO A 78 3.13 15.69 -12.60
CA PRO A 78 2.80 14.64 -13.59
C PRO A 78 3.89 14.44 -14.64
N PRO A 79 3.93 13.29 -15.35
CA PRO A 79 4.83 13.11 -16.47
C PRO A 79 4.52 14.13 -17.58
N ALA A 80 5.56 14.64 -18.24
CA ALA A 80 5.41 15.66 -19.30
C ALA A 80 4.60 15.14 -20.51
N VAL A 81 4.72 13.84 -20.81
CA VAL A 81 4.01 13.18 -21.90
C VAL A 81 3.34 11.92 -21.35
N LEU A 82 2.04 11.82 -21.57
CA LEU A 82 1.26 10.62 -21.30
C LEU A 82 1.15 9.78 -22.58
N PRO A 83 1.05 8.44 -22.47
CA PRO A 83 0.78 7.61 -23.63
C PRO A 83 -0.64 7.86 -24.18
N ASP A 84 -0.79 7.73 -25.49
CA ASP A 84 -2.10 7.81 -26.18
C ASP A 84 -2.97 6.57 -25.99
N THR A 85 -2.46 5.56 -25.27
CA THR A 85 -3.22 4.37 -24.90
C THR A 85 -4.04 4.60 -23.63
N PRO A 86 -5.04 3.75 -23.34
CA PRO A 86 -5.70 3.76 -22.06
C PRO A 86 -4.71 3.62 -20.89
N LEU A 87 -5.03 4.23 -19.74
CA LEU A 87 -4.07 4.37 -18.65
C LEU A 87 -4.60 3.76 -17.35
N VAL A 88 -3.82 2.84 -16.77
CA VAL A 88 -4.10 2.26 -15.46
C VAL A 88 -2.99 2.61 -14.48
N ILE A 89 -3.34 3.12 -13.31
CA ILE A 89 -2.39 3.28 -12.19
C ILE A 89 -2.52 2.08 -11.27
N VAL A 90 -1.41 1.38 -11.03
CA VAL A 90 -1.37 0.19 -10.16
C VAL A 90 -0.51 0.48 -8.94
N ALA A 91 -1.03 0.25 -7.74
CA ALA A 91 -0.31 0.52 -6.51
C ALA A 91 -0.46 -0.54 -5.43
N ASN A 92 0.54 -0.63 -4.53
CA ASN A 92 0.41 -1.29 -3.24
C ASN A 92 -0.43 -0.44 -2.27
N HIS A 93 -0.83 -1.00 -1.12
CA HIS A 93 -1.82 -0.33 -0.24
C HIS A 93 -1.51 -0.46 1.27
N PRO A 94 -0.41 0.12 1.78
CA PRO A 94 0.04 -0.08 3.16
C PRO A 94 -0.74 0.70 4.24
N PHE A 95 -1.29 1.86 3.92
CA PHE A 95 -1.94 2.77 4.87
C PHE A 95 -3.47 2.73 4.78
N GLY A 96 -4.04 2.29 3.66
CA GLY A 96 -5.47 2.27 3.45
C GLY A 96 -5.99 3.63 2.98
N ILE A 97 -6.80 4.30 3.80
CA ILE A 97 -7.45 5.57 3.44
C ILE A 97 -6.43 6.61 2.94
N GLY A 98 -5.28 6.72 3.59
CA GLY A 98 -4.21 7.63 3.20
C GLY A 98 -3.67 7.37 1.79
N ASP A 99 -3.42 6.10 1.42
CA ASP A 99 -2.97 5.75 0.06
C ASP A 99 -4.02 6.12 -0.98
N GLY A 100 -5.31 5.88 -0.65
CA GLY A 100 -6.44 6.17 -1.52
C GLY A 100 -6.54 7.65 -1.85
N ILE A 101 -6.45 8.52 -0.85
CA ILE A 101 -6.47 9.98 -1.07
C ILE A 101 -5.21 10.42 -1.82
N ALA A 102 -4.04 9.88 -1.44
CA ALA A 102 -2.77 10.25 -2.07
C ALA A 102 -2.72 9.90 -3.56
N ILE A 103 -3.16 8.70 -3.95
CA ILE A 103 -3.16 8.27 -5.35
C ILE A 103 -4.21 9.02 -6.19
N LEU A 104 -5.33 9.42 -5.58
CA LEU A 104 -6.35 10.21 -6.26
C LEU A 104 -5.86 11.65 -6.48
N SER A 105 -5.16 12.24 -5.52
CA SER A 105 -4.47 13.53 -5.68
C SER A 105 -3.41 13.49 -6.80
N LEU A 106 -2.69 12.36 -6.94
CA LEU A 106 -1.83 12.13 -8.10
C LEU A 106 -2.63 12.10 -9.41
N ALA A 107 -3.72 11.33 -9.46
CA ALA A 107 -4.54 11.18 -10.65
C ALA A 107 -5.18 12.51 -11.09
N GLU A 108 -5.59 13.37 -10.16
CA GLU A 108 -6.09 14.73 -10.46
C GLU A 108 -5.09 15.56 -11.26
N ARG A 109 -3.80 15.46 -10.91
CA ARG A 109 -2.73 16.21 -11.58
C ARG A 109 -2.44 15.74 -13.00
N LEU A 110 -3.02 14.61 -13.44
CA LEU A 110 -2.90 14.16 -14.84
C LEU A 110 -3.75 14.99 -15.81
N GLY A 111 -4.65 15.85 -15.31
CA GLY A 111 -5.51 16.67 -16.15
C GLY A 111 -6.51 15.87 -16.99
N ARG A 112 -6.84 14.64 -16.57
CA ARG A 112 -7.80 13.76 -17.25
C ARG A 112 -8.77 13.11 -16.25
N PRO A 113 -9.98 12.72 -16.67
CA PRO A 113 -10.92 12.04 -15.78
C PRO A 113 -10.32 10.77 -15.20
N PHE A 114 -10.68 10.44 -13.96
CA PHE A 114 -10.19 9.23 -13.30
C PHE A 114 -11.27 8.56 -12.45
N ARG A 115 -11.08 7.27 -12.20
CA ARG A 115 -11.86 6.47 -11.24
C ARG A 115 -10.94 5.52 -10.49
N VAL A 116 -11.27 5.21 -9.24
CA VAL A 116 -10.59 4.20 -8.43
C VAL A 116 -11.49 3.00 -8.21
N MET A 117 -10.92 1.81 -8.37
CA MET A 117 -11.59 0.58 -8.00
C MET A 117 -11.54 0.39 -6.48
N ILE A 118 -12.72 0.40 -5.85
CA ILE A 118 -12.84 0.30 -4.40
C ILE A 118 -13.91 -0.72 -4.02
N HIS A 119 -13.81 -1.26 -2.81
CA HIS A 119 -14.87 -2.15 -2.32
C HIS A 119 -16.18 -1.38 -2.17
N LYS A 120 -17.30 -1.99 -2.58
CA LYS A 120 -18.64 -1.37 -2.51
C LYS A 120 -18.99 -0.84 -1.10
N ASP A 121 -18.52 -1.49 -0.04
CA ASP A 121 -18.83 -1.07 1.35
C ASP A 121 -18.13 0.24 1.75
N LEU A 122 -17.16 0.71 0.95
CA LEU A 122 -16.47 1.99 1.14
C LEU A 122 -17.23 3.18 0.52
N LEU A 123 -18.30 2.93 -0.25
CA LEU A 123 -19.16 3.98 -0.85
C LEU A 123 -20.11 4.67 0.15
N ARG A 124 -19.74 4.78 1.43
CA ARG A 124 -20.55 5.53 2.40
C ARG A 124 -20.41 7.04 2.25
N VAL A 125 -19.35 7.48 1.57
CA VAL A 125 -19.07 8.88 1.26
C VAL A 125 -19.63 9.17 -0.13
N ARG A 126 -20.75 9.90 -0.21
CA ARG A 126 -21.44 10.17 -1.47
C ARG A 126 -20.58 10.93 -2.48
N GLU A 127 -19.70 11.80 -1.99
CA GLU A 127 -18.77 12.59 -2.79
C GLU A 127 -17.73 11.71 -3.52
N MET A 128 -17.55 10.46 -3.10
CA MET A 128 -16.70 9.49 -3.79
C MET A 128 -17.38 8.78 -4.95
N GLU A 129 -18.71 8.81 -5.05
CA GLU A 129 -19.47 8.13 -6.12
C GLU A 129 -18.96 8.48 -7.53
N PRO A 130 -18.70 9.76 -7.86
CA PRO A 130 -18.17 10.12 -9.17
C PRO A 130 -16.74 9.64 -9.40
N TYR A 131 -16.01 9.19 -8.40
CA TYR A 131 -14.61 8.77 -8.51
C TYR A 131 -14.44 7.27 -8.30
N ALA A 132 -15.51 6.52 -8.11
CA ALA A 132 -15.45 5.13 -7.68
C ALA A 132 -15.98 4.14 -8.72
N LEU A 133 -15.34 2.98 -8.77
CA LEU A 133 -15.84 1.77 -9.43
C LEU A 133 -16.01 0.67 -8.37
N PRO A 134 -17.23 0.45 -7.84
CA PRO A 134 -17.45 -0.43 -6.72
C PRO A 134 -17.34 -1.91 -7.11
N VAL A 135 -16.34 -2.60 -6.58
CA VAL A 135 -16.19 -4.05 -6.68
C VAL A 135 -16.71 -4.76 -5.44
N ASP A 136 -17.23 -5.96 -5.64
CA ASP A 136 -17.72 -6.83 -4.58
C ASP A 136 -16.71 -7.97 -4.37
N PHE A 137 -16.08 -8.06 -3.20
CA PHE A 137 -15.10 -9.11 -2.93
C PHE A 137 -15.71 -10.40 -2.37
N SER A 138 -17.04 -10.48 -2.24
CA SER A 138 -17.70 -11.72 -1.82
C SER A 138 -17.65 -12.79 -2.90
N GLU A 139 -17.62 -14.05 -2.49
CA GLU A 139 -17.57 -15.21 -3.40
C GLU A 139 -18.99 -15.69 -3.81
N THR A 140 -19.90 -14.74 -4.02
CA THR A 140 -21.29 -15.03 -4.41
C THR A 140 -21.47 -14.94 -5.94
N LYS A 141 -22.49 -15.60 -6.48
CA LYS A 141 -22.80 -15.51 -7.92
C LYS A 141 -23.17 -14.08 -8.33
N GLU A 142 -23.86 -13.39 -7.45
CA GLU A 142 -24.26 -11.99 -7.59
C GLU A 142 -23.03 -11.08 -7.64
N ALA A 143 -22.05 -11.29 -6.75
CA ALA A 143 -20.79 -10.56 -6.76
C ALA A 143 -19.97 -10.82 -8.02
N LEU A 144 -19.94 -12.06 -8.51
CA LEU A 144 -19.30 -12.37 -9.80
C LEU A 144 -19.96 -11.60 -10.95
N LYS A 145 -21.29 -11.57 -11.02
CA LYS A 145 -22.03 -10.82 -12.03
C LYS A 145 -21.75 -9.32 -11.92
N ASN A 146 -21.78 -8.75 -10.72
CA ASN A 146 -21.47 -7.35 -10.47
C ASN A 146 -20.03 -7.00 -10.90
N ASN A 147 -19.04 -7.78 -10.48
CA ASN A 147 -17.64 -7.56 -10.85
C ASN A 147 -17.41 -7.67 -12.36
N MET A 148 -18.16 -8.53 -13.05
CA MET A 148 -18.14 -8.58 -14.51
C MET A 148 -18.69 -7.29 -15.12
N ALA A 149 -19.81 -6.77 -14.65
CA ALA A 149 -20.35 -5.49 -15.11
C ALA A 149 -19.37 -4.33 -14.87
N VAL A 150 -18.82 -4.24 -13.66
CA VAL A 150 -17.82 -3.23 -13.27
C VAL A 150 -16.57 -3.31 -14.15
N ARG A 151 -16.12 -4.51 -14.52
CA ARG A 151 -15.00 -4.67 -15.46
C ARG A 151 -15.33 -4.13 -16.85
N HIS A 152 -16.49 -4.46 -17.40
CA HIS A 152 -16.87 -3.94 -18.73
C HIS A 152 -16.95 -2.42 -18.72
N GLU A 153 -17.51 -1.84 -17.65
CA GLU A 153 -17.56 -0.40 -17.46
C GLU A 153 -16.16 0.21 -17.33
N ALA A 154 -15.27 -0.40 -16.54
CA ALA A 154 -13.89 0.06 -16.43
C ALA A 154 -13.15 0.03 -17.78
N VAL A 155 -13.37 -1.01 -18.60
CA VAL A 155 -12.80 -1.09 -19.95
C VAL A 155 -13.38 -0.03 -20.89
N ARG A 156 -14.69 0.24 -20.81
CA ARG A 156 -15.34 1.31 -21.58
C ARG A 156 -14.74 2.67 -21.24
N LEU A 157 -14.68 3.01 -19.95
CA LEU A 157 -14.11 4.26 -19.44
C LEU A 157 -12.63 4.42 -19.83
N LEU A 158 -11.84 3.35 -19.74
CA LEU A 158 -10.45 3.33 -20.19
C LEU A 158 -10.32 3.73 -21.67
N LYS A 159 -11.19 3.20 -22.53
CA LYS A 159 -11.22 3.54 -23.96
C LYS A 159 -11.68 4.97 -24.23
N GLU A 160 -12.45 5.57 -23.32
CA GLU A 160 -12.88 6.98 -23.36
C GLU A 160 -11.83 7.93 -22.77
N GLY A 161 -10.65 7.43 -22.40
CA GLY A 161 -9.55 8.24 -21.89
C GLY A 161 -9.60 8.50 -20.38
N VAL A 162 -10.47 7.82 -19.65
CA VAL A 162 -10.52 7.85 -18.18
C VAL A 162 -9.41 6.98 -17.61
N THR A 163 -8.62 7.54 -16.69
CA THR A 163 -7.60 6.78 -15.94
C THR A 163 -8.25 5.91 -14.87
N ILE A 164 -7.86 4.64 -14.80
CA ILE A 164 -8.33 3.75 -13.73
C ILE A 164 -7.23 3.48 -12.72
N VAL A 165 -7.50 3.76 -11.45
CA VAL A 165 -6.63 3.45 -10.32
C VAL A 165 -7.04 2.13 -9.70
N VAL A 166 -6.08 1.26 -9.43
CA VAL A 166 -6.34 -0.05 -8.82
C VAL A 166 -5.30 -0.43 -7.77
N PHE A 167 -5.80 -0.94 -6.65
CA PHE A 167 -5.02 -1.61 -5.60
C PHE A 167 -5.23 -3.12 -5.73
N PRO A 168 -4.34 -3.87 -6.41
CA PRO A 168 -4.61 -5.24 -6.83
C PRO A 168 -4.86 -6.24 -5.69
N ALA A 169 -4.33 -5.96 -4.51
CA ALA A 169 -4.54 -6.77 -3.31
C ALA A 169 -6.01 -6.76 -2.83
N GLY A 170 -6.79 -5.74 -3.20
CA GLY A 170 -8.18 -5.57 -2.75
C GLY A 170 -8.34 -5.30 -1.25
N GLY A 171 -7.23 -4.97 -0.55
CA GLY A 171 -7.23 -4.69 0.87
C GLY A 171 -5.88 -4.19 1.35
N VAL A 172 -5.87 -3.61 2.56
CA VAL A 172 -4.68 -2.96 3.13
C VAL A 172 -3.58 -3.97 3.49
N ALA A 173 -2.32 -3.64 3.23
CA ALA A 173 -1.18 -4.49 3.55
C ALA A 173 -1.17 -4.87 5.04
N THR A 174 -0.77 -6.11 5.33
CA THR A 174 -0.86 -6.67 6.69
C THR A 174 0.42 -7.39 7.04
N ALA A 175 0.94 -7.18 8.24
CA ALA A 175 2.10 -7.91 8.73
C ALA A 175 1.73 -9.39 8.96
N PRO A 176 2.46 -10.34 8.37
CA PRO A 176 2.22 -11.76 8.62
C PRO A 176 2.32 -12.07 10.12
N LYS A 177 1.33 -12.79 10.68
CA LYS A 177 1.25 -13.12 12.11
C LYS A 177 1.20 -11.89 13.05
N GLY A 178 0.85 -10.70 12.54
CA GLY A 178 0.70 -9.47 13.32
C GLY A 178 1.99 -8.74 13.67
N PHE A 179 3.16 -9.28 13.29
CA PHE A 179 4.47 -8.69 13.58
C PHE A 179 5.34 -8.61 12.32
N GLY A 180 6.30 -7.67 12.35
CA GLY A 180 7.23 -7.46 11.26
C GLY A 180 6.65 -6.59 10.14
N ARG A 181 7.17 -6.80 8.93
CA ARG A 181 6.90 -5.94 7.80
C ARG A 181 5.56 -6.27 7.15
N ALA A 182 4.72 -5.25 6.95
CA ALA A 182 3.47 -5.40 6.22
C ALA A 182 3.74 -5.80 4.76
N ARG A 183 2.91 -6.70 4.25
CA ARG A 183 2.93 -7.10 2.84
C ARG A 183 1.51 -7.04 2.31
N ASP A 184 1.37 -6.70 1.04
CA ASP A 184 0.09 -6.77 0.37
C ASP A 184 -0.52 -8.18 0.49
N LEU A 185 -1.85 -8.22 0.50
CA LEU A 185 -2.55 -9.48 0.30
C LEU A 185 -2.25 -10.02 -1.11
N PRO A 186 -2.41 -11.34 -1.35
CA PRO A 186 -2.24 -11.88 -2.69
C PRO A 186 -3.02 -11.07 -3.72
N TRP A 187 -2.31 -10.54 -4.72
CA TRP A 187 -2.91 -9.73 -5.76
C TRP A 187 -3.93 -10.57 -6.55
N LYS A 188 -5.11 -9.98 -6.79
CA LYS A 188 -6.19 -10.60 -7.56
C LYS A 188 -5.84 -10.53 -9.06
N MET A 189 -6.39 -11.44 -9.86
CA MET A 189 -6.19 -11.46 -11.32
C MET A 189 -6.91 -10.33 -12.08
N PHE A 190 -7.82 -9.64 -11.42
CA PHE A 190 -8.67 -8.62 -12.03
C PHE A 190 -7.86 -7.51 -12.76
N PRO A 191 -6.81 -6.91 -12.17
CA PRO A 191 -6.09 -5.81 -12.82
C PRO A 191 -5.36 -6.24 -14.09
N ALA A 192 -4.79 -7.45 -14.11
CA ALA A 192 -4.16 -7.99 -15.31
C ALA A 192 -5.18 -8.18 -16.45
N ARG A 193 -6.40 -8.63 -16.13
CA ARG A 193 -7.50 -8.71 -17.12
C ARG A 193 -7.89 -7.33 -17.63
N LEU A 194 -8.04 -6.36 -16.73
CA LEU A 194 -8.40 -4.98 -17.09
C LEU A 194 -7.38 -4.37 -18.07
N VAL A 195 -6.09 -4.48 -17.73
CA VAL A 195 -4.99 -3.97 -18.56
C VAL A 195 -4.99 -4.62 -19.93
N GLN A 196 -5.16 -5.95 -19.99
CA GLN A 196 -5.18 -6.70 -21.25
C GLN A 196 -6.41 -6.38 -22.11
N ASP A 197 -7.61 -6.36 -21.53
CA ASP A 197 -8.86 -6.13 -22.24
C ASP A 197 -8.95 -4.69 -22.79
N ALA A 198 -8.37 -3.73 -22.07
CA ALA A 198 -8.31 -2.33 -22.48
C ALA A 198 -7.08 -1.98 -23.33
N LYS A 199 -6.09 -2.88 -23.45
CA LYS A 199 -4.78 -2.58 -24.04
C LYS A 199 -4.11 -1.36 -23.41
N ALA A 200 -4.14 -1.32 -22.07
CA ALA A 200 -3.74 -0.15 -21.31
C ALA A 200 -2.23 -0.12 -21.02
N SER A 201 -1.65 1.08 -21.05
CA SER A 201 -0.37 1.34 -20.40
C SER A 201 -0.55 1.43 -18.88
N VAL A 202 0.51 1.14 -18.14
CA VAL A 202 0.46 1.08 -16.67
C VAL A 202 1.45 2.04 -16.03
N ILE A 203 1.00 2.81 -15.04
CA ILE A 203 1.86 3.58 -14.14
C ILE A 203 1.95 2.83 -12.80
N PRO A 204 3.10 2.23 -12.46
CA PRO A 204 3.30 1.61 -11.16
C PRO A 204 3.59 2.67 -10.09
N VAL A 205 2.95 2.55 -8.94
CA VAL A 205 3.17 3.45 -7.79
C VAL A 205 3.42 2.62 -6.54
N HIS A 206 4.44 2.98 -5.77
CA HIS A 206 4.77 2.33 -4.51
C HIS A 206 4.71 3.30 -3.34
N PHE A 207 3.83 3.01 -2.39
CA PHE A 207 3.77 3.65 -1.07
C PHE A 207 4.70 2.96 -0.08
N SER A 208 5.53 3.72 0.60
CA SER A 208 6.49 3.24 1.59
C SER A 208 5.95 3.37 3.00
N GLY A 209 6.09 2.32 3.80
CA GLY A 209 5.68 2.29 5.19
C GLY A 209 4.59 1.27 5.47
N GLN A 210 3.91 1.42 6.61
CA GLN A 210 2.84 0.55 7.07
C GLN A 210 2.09 1.18 8.25
N ASN A 211 0.85 0.75 8.47
CA ASN A 211 0.08 1.08 9.66
C ASN A 211 0.73 0.58 10.97
N GLY A 212 0.24 1.10 12.09
CA GLY A 212 0.72 0.77 13.43
C GLY A 212 0.61 -0.71 13.81
N ARG A 213 1.38 -1.12 14.83
CA ARG A 213 1.41 -2.51 15.34
C ARG A 213 0.03 -3.03 15.73
N LEU A 214 -0.79 -2.20 16.38
CA LEU A 214 -2.13 -2.58 16.82
C LEU A 214 -3.01 -3.00 15.63
N PHE A 215 -2.97 -2.23 14.54
CA PHE A 215 -3.68 -2.56 13.32
C PHE A 215 -3.30 -3.95 12.80
N HIS A 216 -2.01 -4.29 12.78
CA HIS A 216 -1.55 -5.59 12.28
C HIS A 216 -1.91 -6.76 13.19
N ILE A 217 -1.79 -6.60 14.51
CA ILE A 217 -2.17 -7.63 15.49
C ILE A 217 -3.66 -7.96 15.33
N VAL A 218 -4.51 -6.93 15.28
CA VAL A 218 -5.96 -7.07 15.13
C VAL A 218 -6.34 -7.66 13.77
N SER A 219 -5.56 -7.38 12.72
CA SER A 219 -5.80 -7.89 11.37
C SER A 219 -5.38 -9.35 11.18
N GLY A 220 -4.49 -9.89 12.01
CA GLY A 220 -3.97 -11.25 11.86
C GLY A 220 -5.05 -12.34 11.76
N PRO A 221 -6.06 -12.35 12.66
CA PRO A 221 -7.13 -13.35 12.66
C PRO A 221 -8.19 -13.20 11.56
N MET A 222 -8.11 -12.21 10.65
CA MET A 222 -9.19 -11.92 9.71
C MET A 222 -9.53 -13.10 8.78
N LYS A 223 -8.54 -13.92 8.43
CA LYS A 223 -8.73 -15.13 7.59
C LYS A 223 -9.58 -16.21 8.28
N LEU A 224 -9.81 -16.11 9.59
CA LEU A 224 -10.71 -17.02 10.30
C LEU A 224 -12.18 -16.81 9.92
N ALA A 225 -12.54 -15.69 9.31
CA ALA A 225 -13.92 -15.39 8.90
C ALA A 225 -14.46 -16.40 7.87
N GLU A 226 -13.57 -17.01 7.09
CA GLU A 226 -13.87 -18.00 6.06
C GLU A 226 -13.79 -19.45 6.58
N ARG A 227 -13.28 -19.67 7.79
CA ARG A 227 -13.13 -21.02 8.34
C ARG A 227 -14.48 -21.61 8.78
N GLN A 228 -14.56 -22.94 8.72
CA GLN A 228 -15.66 -23.68 9.34
C GLN A 228 -15.55 -23.60 10.87
N GLY A 229 -16.69 -23.47 11.55
CA GLY A 229 -16.79 -23.31 13.01
C GLY A 229 -17.31 -21.94 13.45
N ARG A 230 -18.33 -21.94 14.32
CA ARG A 230 -19.00 -20.71 14.77
C ARG A 230 -18.03 -19.75 15.47
N LEU A 231 -17.15 -20.27 16.33
CA LEU A 231 -16.18 -19.47 17.08
C LEU A 231 -15.12 -18.84 16.17
N ALA A 232 -14.51 -19.62 15.26
CA ALA A 232 -13.52 -19.11 14.32
C ALA A 232 -14.09 -17.99 13.43
N ARG A 233 -15.29 -18.21 12.89
CA ARG A 233 -16.01 -17.21 12.08
C ARG A 233 -16.34 -15.95 12.88
N PHE A 234 -16.76 -16.11 14.14
CA PHE A 234 -17.02 -14.99 15.03
C PHE A 234 -15.76 -14.16 15.27
N ILE A 235 -14.64 -14.80 15.62
CA ILE A 235 -13.34 -14.13 15.84
C ILE A 235 -12.90 -13.40 14.55
N GLY A 236 -13.01 -14.05 13.40
CA GLY A 236 -12.65 -13.44 12.11
C GLY A 236 -13.50 -12.21 11.76
N ARG A 237 -14.82 -12.28 11.97
CA ARG A 237 -15.73 -11.14 11.74
C ARG A 237 -15.48 -9.98 12.71
N ALA A 238 -15.20 -10.28 13.98
CA ALA A 238 -14.80 -9.29 14.96
C ALA A 238 -13.47 -8.61 14.54
N SER A 239 -12.48 -9.40 14.13
CA SER A 239 -11.20 -8.91 13.59
C SER A 239 -11.37 -7.99 12.39
N LEU A 240 -12.20 -8.36 11.39
CA LEU A 240 -12.49 -7.50 10.23
C LEU A 240 -13.13 -6.17 10.64
N THR A 241 -14.10 -6.20 11.54
CA THR A 241 -14.76 -5.00 12.05
C THR A 241 -13.78 -4.07 12.77
N LEU A 242 -12.97 -4.63 13.67
CA LEU A 242 -11.96 -3.87 14.41
C LEU A 242 -10.87 -3.31 13.49
N ARG A 243 -10.46 -4.09 12.48
CA ARG A 243 -9.51 -3.65 11.46
C ARG A 243 -10.00 -2.41 10.73
N ILE A 244 -11.25 -2.41 10.25
CA ILE A 244 -11.85 -1.25 9.58
C ILE A 244 -11.85 -0.02 10.50
N SER A 245 -12.21 -0.22 11.77
CA SER A 245 -12.28 0.87 12.74
C SER A 245 -10.89 1.45 13.07
N LEU A 246 -9.87 0.61 13.13
CA LEU A 246 -8.49 1.05 13.30
C LEU A 246 -7.96 1.79 12.08
N LEU A 247 -8.47 1.56 10.86
CA LEU A 247 -8.05 2.36 9.70
C LEU A 247 -8.35 3.85 9.87
N ILE A 248 -9.49 4.21 10.49
CA ILE A 248 -9.78 5.62 10.80
C ILE A 248 -8.74 6.17 11.77
N ARG A 249 -8.39 5.39 12.79
CA ARG A 249 -7.39 5.79 13.79
C ARG A 249 -6.00 5.94 13.15
N GLU A 250 -5.60 5.01 12.29
CA GLU A 250 -4.32 5.08 11.58
C GLU A 250 -4.31 6.27 10.62
N PHE A 251 -5.40 6.51 9.90
CA PHE A 251 -5.57 7.70 9.08
C PHE A 251 -5.46 9.00 9.88
N ALA A 252 -6.09 9.06 11.06
CA ALA A 252 -5.97 10.21 11.94
C ALA A 252 -4.52 10.45 12.41
N ARG A 253 -3.76 9.36 12.63
CA ARG A 253 -2.33 9.42 12.97
C ARG A 253 -1.44 9.86 11.81
N LEU A 254 -1.93 9.81 10.56
CA LEU A 254 -1.20 10.35 9.42
C LEU A 254 -1.24 11.88 9.38
N SER A 255 -2.16 12.54 10.10
CA SER A 255 -2.18 14.00 10.14
C SER A 255 -0.87 14.55 10.71
N GLY A 256 -0.27 15.50 10.00
CA GLY A 256 1.06 16.05 10.29
C GLY A 256 2.23 15.16 9.86
N SER A 257 1.99 14.16 9.00
CA SER A 257 3.03 13.23 8.55
C SER A 257 3.25 13.28 7.04
N VAL A 258 4.33 12.62 6.61
CA VAL A 258 4.70 12.50 5.19
C VAL A 258 4.35 11.10 4.71
N ILE A 259 3.56 11.01 3.65
CA ILE A 259 3.39 9.77 2.88
C ILE A 259 4.49 9.75 1.82
N GLU A 260 5.48 8.89 2.01
CA GLU A 260 6.49 8.62 0.99
C GLU A 260 5.92 7.69 -0.08
N MET A 261 5.97 8.13 -1.33
CA MET A 261 5.63 7.31 -2.47
C MET A 261 6.61 7.52 -3.62
N ARG A 262 6.66 6.55 -4.54
CA ARG A 262 7.47 6.63 -5.75
C ARG A 262 6.64 6.22 -6.94
N VAL A 263 6.81 6.94 -8.04
CA VAL A 263 6.08 6.70 -9.28
C VAL A 263 7.07 6.15 -10.29
N GLY A 264 6.88 4.90 -10.70
CA GLY A 264 7.77 4.29 -11.69
C GLY A 264 7.50 4.79 -13.10
N ALA A 265 8.43 4.46 -14.00
CA ALA A 265 8.26 4.71 -15.43
C ALA A 265 6.98 4.06 -15.95
N VAL A 266 6.33 4.75 -16.89
CA VAL A 266 5.16 4.23 -17.61
C VAL A 266 5.57 2.95 -18.32
N LEU A 267 4.78 1.89 -18.13
CA LEU A 267 4.88 0.63 -18.85
C LEU A 267 3.95 0.72 -20.07
N PRO A 268 4.48 0.95 -21.27
CA PRO A 268 3.64 1.09 -22.45
C PRO A 268 2.99 -0.25 -22.82
N TRP A 269 1.79 -0.20 -23.40
CA TRP A 269 1.05 -1.43 -23.76
C TRP A 269 1.85 -2.35 -24.69
N ASN A 270 2.62 -1.82 -25.63
CA ASN A 270 3.44 -2.62 -26.57
C ASN A 270 4.42 -3.57 -25.86
N GLU A 271 4.99 -3.16 -24.71
CA GLU A 271 5.83 -4.03 -23.89
C GLU A 271 5.01 -5.11 -23.18
N LEU A 272 3.82 -4.74 -22.71
CA LEU A 272 2.92 -5.62 -21.96
C LEU A 272 2.18 -6.62 -22.86
N GLU A 273 1.97 -6.30 -24.14
CA GLU A 273 1.22 -7.10 -25.12
C GLU A 273 1.84 -8.48 -25.34
N SER A 274 3.17 -8.57 -25.22
CA SER A 274 3.91 -9.84 -25.30
C SER A 274 3.51 -10.84 -24.20
N LEU A 275 3.04 -10.34 -23.05
CA LEU A 275 2.66 -11.15 -21.90
C LEU A 275 1.20 -11.61 -22.01
N ARG A 276 0.95 -12.59 -22.90
CA ARG A 276 -0.39 -13.17 -23.09
C ARG A 276 -0.91 -13.89 -21.85
N ASP A 277 -0.02 -14.52 -21.08
CA ASP A 277 -0.39 -15.12 -19.79
C ASP A 277 -0.64 -14.04 -18.74
N ARG A 278 -1.86 -14.04 -18.22
CA ARG A 278 -2.32 -13.08 -17.23
C ARG A 278 -1.56 -13.20 -15.91
N LYS A 279 -1.09 -14.39 -15.55
CA LYS A 279 -0.32 -14.58 -14.31
C LYS A 279 1.08 -13.97 -14.46
N ALA A 280 1.72 -14.18 -15.61
CA ALA A 280 2.95 -13.50 -15.97
C ALA A 280 2.79 -11.97 -16.00
N LEU A 281 1.73 -11.46 -16.62
CA LEU A 281 1.41 -10.03 -16.62
C LEU A 281 1.23 -9.50 -15.19
N LEU A 282 0.41 -10.15 -14.35
CA LEU A 282 0.24 -9.75 -12.95
C LEU A 282 1.58 -9.74 -12.19
N GLY A 283 2.44 -10.74 -12.43
CA GLY A 283 3.78 -10.80 -11.84
C GLY A 283 4.70 -9.68 -12.32
N ARG A 284 4.58 -9.25 -13.58
CA ARG A 284 5.31 -8.09 -14.14
C ARG A 284 4.85 -6.78 -13.51
N LEU A 285 3.54 -6.60 -13.33
CA LEU A 285 2.96 -5.42 -12.67
C LEU A 285 3.37 -5.37 -11.18
N HIS A 286 3.33 -6.52 -10.51
CA HIS A 286 3.76 -6.64 -9.12
C HIS A 286 5.23 -6.24 -8.96
N ARG A 287 6.13 -6.78 -9.79
CA ARG A 287 7.55 -6.39 -9.78
C ARG A 287 7.71 -4.89 -10.05
N ALA A 288 7.02 -4.35 -11.05
CA ALA A 288 7.08 -2.92 -11.37
C ALA A 288 6.76 -2.01 -10.18
N VAL A 289 5.82 -2.41 -9.31
CA VAL A 289 5.48 -1.67 -8.09
C VAL A 289 6.52 -1.91 -7.01
N PHE A 290 6.84 -3.16 -6.68
CA PHE A 290 7.68 -3.45 -5.52
C PHE A 290 9.18 -3.19 -5.75
N ASP A 291 9.64 -3.14 -7.00
CA ASP A 291 11.02 -2.74 -7.33
C ASP A 291 11.27 -1.24 -7.09
N LEU A 292 10.21 -0.42 -6.97
CA LEU A 292 10.30 0.99 -6.60
C LEU A 292 10.60 1.20 -5.12
N GLU A 293 10.43 0.17 -4.29
CA GLU A 293 10.67 0.28 -2.86
C GLU A 293 12.06 0.87 -2.58
N PRO A 294 12.19 1.88 -1.69
CA PRO A 294 13.48 2.37 -1.24
C PRO A 294 14.36 1.23 -0.73
N LYS A 295 15.47 0.97 -1.42
CA LYS A 295 16.56 0.15 -0.88
C LYS A 295 17.06 0.85 0.37
N ARG A 296 16.79 0.28 1.55
CA ARG A 296 17.36 0.80 2.79
C ARG A 296 18.87 0.87 2.62
N PRO A 297 19.54 1.97 3.02
CA PRO A 297 20.97 1.89 3.24
C PRO A 297 21.18 0.74 4.21
N GLY A 298 21.96 -0.27 3.79
CA GLY A 298 22.27 -1.40 4.65
C GLY A 298 22.70 -0.85 6.01
N ARG A 299 22.18 -1.42 7.10
CA ARG A 299 22.71 -1.13 8.42
C ARG A 299 24.21 -1.42 8.35
N ARG A 300 25.03 -0.38 8.15
CA ARG A 300 26.43 -0.42 8.53
C ARG A 300 26.35 -0.66 10.03
N PHE A 301 26.61 -1.90 10.44
CA PHE A 301 27.02 -2.13 11.81
C PHE A 301 28.21 -1.19 11.99
N GLY A 302 28.04 -0.15 12.80
CA GLY A 302 29.18 0.59 13.30
C GLY A 302 30.17 -0.42 13.89
N PRO A 303 31.49 -0.15 13.83
CA PRO A 303 32.45 -1.07 14.42
C PRO A 303 31.99 -1.41 15.84
N LEU A 304 31.94 -2.72 16.14
CA LEU A 304 31.61 -3.23 17.47
C LEU A 304 32.37 -2.40 18.52
N PRO A 305 31.71 -1.96 19.60
CA PRO A 305 32.39 -1.15 20.62
C PRO A 305 33.61 -1.90 21.16
N LEU A 306 34.72 -1.17 21.32
CA LEU A 306 36.07 -1.67 21.60
C LEU A 306 36.18 -2.64 22.78
N TRP A 307 35.22 -2.66 23.71
CA TRP A 307 35.21 -3.55 24.87
C TRP A 307 35.00 -5.03 24.53
N ARG A 308 34.53 -5.38 23.31
CA ARG A 308 34.42 -6.78 22.85
C ARG A 308 35.68 -7.34 22.20
N ARG A 309 36.76 -6.54 22.04
CA ARG A 309 38.05 -7.03 21.50
C ARG A 309 38.99 -7.61 22.57
N SER A 310 38.72 -7.39 23.86
CA SER A 310 39.65 -7.77 24.94
C SER A 310 39.38 -9.13 25.60
N ALA A 311 38.41 -9.92 25.11
CA ALA A 311 38.03 -11.19 25.73
C ALA A 311 38.66 -12.45 25.09
N PHE A 312 39.59 -12.30 24.14
CA PHE A 312 40.27 -13.43 23.48
C PHE A 312 41.81 -13.34 23.46
N ALA A 313 42.39 -12.42 24.22
CA ALA A 313 43.84 -12.30 24.38
C ALA A 313 44.24 -12.62 25.82
N GLN A 314 44.01 -13.86 26.27
CA GLN A 314 44.56 -14.39 27.52
C GLN A 314 44.42 -15.93 27.58
N SER A 315 45.09 -16.62 26.66
CA SER A 315 45.51 -18.02 26.86
C SER A 315 46.57 -18.41 25.82
N ALA A 316 47.81 -17.99 26.06
CA ALA A 316 48.99 -18.60 25.44
C ALA A 316 50.05 -18.75 26.53
N PRO A 317 50.54 -19.97 26.83
CA PRO A 317 51.63 -20.16 27.79
C PRO A 317 52.98 -19.83 27.15
N SER A 318 53.90 -19.43 28.02
CA SER A 318 55.20 -18.84 27.75
C SER A 318 56.33 -19.84 27.47
N SER A 319 57.28 -19.34 26.66
CA SER A 319 58.74 -19.57 26.64
C SER A 319 59.32 -20.90 26.13
N GLY A 320 60.21 -20.78 25.13
CA GLY A 320 61.16 -21.80 24.69
C GLY A 320 62.03 -21.33 23.51
N SER A 321 63.19 -20.75 23.83
CA SER A 321 64.35 -20.33 23.01
C SER A 321 64.66 -21.09 21.71
N MET A 322 65.03 -20.39 20.62
CA MET A 322 66.41 -20.30 20.11
C MET A 322 66.52 -19.51 18.79
N ALA A 323 67.64 -18.79 18.67
CA ALA A 323 68.07 -17.98 17.54
C ALA A 323 68.71 -18.82 16.42
N GLU A 324 69.08 -18.12 15.34
CA GLU A 324 69.94 -18.54 14.21
C GLU A 324 69.24 -19.18 13.00
N ALA A 325 69.14 -18.42 11.91
CA ALA A 325 69.99 -18.64 10.73
C ALA A 325 69.61 -17.65 9.62
N SER A 326 70.59 -16.81 9.28
CA SER A 326 70.61 -15.94 8.10
C SER A 326 71.09 -16.72 6.88
N GLU A 327 70.71 -16.21 5.70
CA GLU A 327 71.24 -16.50 4.35
C GLU A 327 70.94 -17.84 3.67
N ALA A 328 70.19 -17.77 2.56
CA ALA A 328 70.58 -18.39 1.29
C ALA A 328 69.70 -17.94 0.10
N ILE A 329 70.34 -17.24 -0.85
CA ILE A 329 70.24 -17.45 -2.31
C ILE A 329 69.07 -16.79 -3.09
N THR A 330 69.37 -15.57 -3.55
CA THR A 330 69.46 -15.11 -4.95
C THR A 330 68.75 -15.88 -6.09
N SER A 331 68.05 -15.10 -6.92
CA SER A 331 67.77 -15.30 -8.36
C SER A 331 66.69 -16.31 -8.78
N THR A 332 65.60 -15.84 -9.37
CA THR A 332 65.41 -15.87 -10.83
C THR A 332 64.03 -15.33 -11.21
N SER A 333 64.07 -14.54 -12.28
CA SER A 333 63.05 -13.75 -12.93
C SER A 333 62.11 -14.54 -13.87
N VAL A 334 60.97 -13.91 -14.18
CA VAL A 334 60.15 -14.00 -15.41
C VAL A 334 59.24 -15.23 -15.66
N PHE A 335 57.93 -15.01 -15.80
CA PHE A 335 57.13 -15.00 -17.06
C PHE A 335 55.62 -15.21 -16.77
N LEU A 336 54.81 -14.20 -17.12
CA LEU A 336 53.40 -14.36 -17.54
C LEU A 336 53.39 -14.95 -18.96
N PRO A 337 52.30 -15.58 -19.43
CA PRO A 337 51.60 -14.87 -20.49
C PRO A 337 50.07 -14.93 -20.40
N ALA A 338 49.48 -13.91 -21.01
CA ALA A 338 48.07 -13.74 -21.31
C ALA A 338 47.72 -14.22 -22.73
N SER A 339 46.41 -14.21 -23.02
CA SER A 339 45.75 -14.22 -24.35
C SER A 339 45.47 -15.62 -24.91
N THR A 340 44.29 -15.94 -25.48
CA THR A 340 43.55 -15.15 -26.48
C THR A 340 42.10 -15.60 -26.63
N ALA A 341 41.23 -14.64 -26.98
CA ALA A 341 39.86 -14.79 -27.46
C ALA A 341 39.75 -15.50 -28.83
N LYS A 342 38.54 -15.98 -29.16
CA LYS A 342 37.97 -15.84 -30.52
C LYS A 342 36.44 -16.01 -30.51
N SER A 343 35.83 -15.10 -31.24
CA SER A 343 34.44 -14.95 -31.66
C SER A 343 33.97 -16.00 -32.67
N PHE A 344 32.68 -16.31 -32.65
CA PHE A 344 31.75 -16.24 -33.79
C PHE A 344 30.33 -15.96 -33.28
#